data_AF-A0A1D1Y1C1-F1
#
_entry.id   AF-A0A1D1Y1C1-F1
#
_cell.length_a   1.000
_cell.length_b   1.000
_cell.length_c   1.000
_cell.angle_alpha   90.00
_cell.angle_beta   90.00
_cell.angle_gamma   90.00
#
_symmetry.space_group_name_H-M   'P 1'
#
loop_
_entity.id
_entity.type
_entity.pdbx_description
1 polymer ?
#
loop_
_entity_poly.entity_id
_entity_poly.type
_entity_poly.pdbx_seq_one_letter_code
_entity_poly.pdbx_strand_id
1 'polypeptide(L)'
;VTRARPSANQMCPLMGLADCAPRCPRLPNPLPTHLRGCWGSPCKWGIRASDGVGRESDPQESVKQLRTRHRRILESIYKDSGSDFLIANSTAQCGTAPLVSALKTSAQQAVVCFHFPGHNRGKASPPALSQLVGLGAFVHDLPELPELDDLFTPKGVILDAQKKASELFGSSETWFLVGGTTCGIQASIMATCSPGETLILPRNSHISATSGMVLSGAVPKYVIPEYNSQWDIACGVTPLQVESAIKELAEDGKKAAAVLVTSPTYHGICSKLSGIAEVCHSHGIPVIVDEAHGAHFKFHPGFPSTALEQGADLTAQSTHKVLCSLTQSSMLHVGGTLIDREHVGRCLQMLQSSSPSYLLLASLDAARAQLSENPDTIFDEAVILASETRKEIEAIPGISVLSSSDMFSSFSDIDPLRVTVSVSQLGLSGYEADDILAEEHQIISELAGTRSITFAINLGTCGEDIQKLISSIKHLSATFFKKNRSHPCMEDGVTGAPFADVHMSLSPRDAFFAKKRKVDIWRSIGQVSGELICPYPPGIPVLIPGEVITEEAVNYLLHLRKKGAMISGAADRQLSSVVVCDR
;
A
#
# COMPACT_ATOMS: atom_id res chain seq x y z
N VAL A 1 -29.69 37.54 -30.50
CA VAL A 1 -29.42 38.63 -31.47
C VAL A 1 -27.99 39.09 -31.23
N THR A 2 -26.98 38.92 -32.07
CA THR A 2 -26.69 38.18 -33.30
C THR A 2 -25.17 38.37 -33.45
N ARG A 3 -24.37 37.29 -33.57
CA ARG A 3 -23.07 37.38 -34.24
C ARG A 3 -22.81 36.07 -34.99
N ALA A 4 -22.41 36.28 -36.24
CA ALA A 4 -22.49 35.38 -37.36
C ALA A 4 -21.36 34.33 -37.42
N ARG A 5 -21.66 33.23 -38.12
CA ARG A 5 -20.70 32.30 -38.75
C ARG A 5 -20.07 32.93 -40.01
N PRO A 6 -18.97 32.33 -40.51
CA PRO A 6 -18.98 31.73 -41.85
C PRO A 6 -18.37 30.31 -41.83
N SER A 7 -19.05 29.26 -42.31
CA SER A 7 -19.20 28.76 -43.69
C SER A 7 -17.95 28.09 -44.29
N ALA A 8 -18.08 26.78 -44.53
CA ALA A 8 -17.20 25.93 -45.33
C ALA A 8 -17.42 26.13 -46.84
N ASN A 9 -16.37 25.99 -47.67
CA ASN A 9 -16.32 25.10 -48.85
C ASN A 9 -15.09 25.32 -49.73
N GLN A 10 -14.77 24.23 -50.46
CA GLN A 10 -13.87 24.04 -51.62
C GLN A 10 -12.52 23.38 -51.29
N MET A 11 -12.03 22.37 -52.01
CA MET A 11 -12.54 21.46 -53.05
C MET A 11 -11.49 20.33 -53.19
N CYS A 12 -11.93 19.12 -53.54
CA CYS A 12 -11.11 17.97 -53.95
C CYS A 12 -10.52 18.18 -55.38
N PRO A 13 -9.52 17.39 -55.87
CA PRO A 13 -9.87 16.06 -56.44
C PRO A 13 -8.83 14.92 -56.32
N LEU A 14 -9.38 13.73 -56.01
CA LEU A 14 -9.23 12.36 -56.56
C LEU A 14 -8.09 11.96 -57.55
N MET A 15 -7.45 10.81 -57.26
CA MET A 15 -7.30 9.56 -58.05
C MET A 15 -6.40 8.58 -57.23
N GLY A 16 -6.59 7.26 -57.11
CA GLY A 16 -7.44 6.27 -57.78
C GLY A 16 -7.50 4.92 -57.01
N LEU A 17 -8.32 4.02 -57.55
CA LEU A 17 -8.91 2.79 -57.00
C LEU A 17 -8.01 1.55 -56.94
N ALA A 18 -8.32 0.60 -56.03
CA ALA A 18 -8.52 -0.83 -56.35
C ALA A 18 -9.28 -1.58 -55.23
N ASP A 19 -10.32 -2.32 -55.65
CA ASP A 19 -11.30 -3.12 -54.89
C ASP A 19 -10.75 -4.42 -54.25
N CYS A 20 -11.38 -4.89 -53.15
CA CYS A 20 -12.11 -6.18 -53.09
C CYS A 20 -12.64 -6.49 -51.67
N ALA A 21 -13.97 -6.68 -51.54
CA ALA A 21 -14.64 -7.34 -50.40
C ALA A 21 -15.90 -8.09 -50.88
N PRO A 22 -16.29 -9.20 -50.24
CA PRO A 22 -17.71 -9.57 -50.13
C PRO A 22 -18.12 -9.94 -48.69
N ARG A 23 -19.10 -9.23 -48.10
CA ARG A 23 -20.56 -9.54 -47.97
C ARG A 23 -20.97 -10.53 -46.85
N CYS A 24 -21.67 -10.00 -45.84
CA CYS A 24 -22.55 -10.72 -44.90
C CYS A 24 -23.81 -11.29 -45.56
N PRO A 25 -24.39 -12.40 -45.06
CA PRO A 25 -25.75 -12.82 -45.39
C PRO A 25 -26.77 -12.49 -44.28
N ARG A 26 -28.00 -12.18 -44.72
CA ARG A 26 -29.23 -11.94 -43.94
C ARG A 26 -29.94 -13.26 -43.59
N LEU A 27 -30.68 -13.24 -42.48
CA LEU A 27 -31.67 -14.23 -42.02
C LEU A 27 -32.86 -14.42 -42.99
N PRO A 28 -33.54 -15.59 -42.89
CA PRO A 28 -35.01 -15.62 -42.96
C PRO A 28 -35.68 -16.48 -41.86
N ASN A 29 -36.88 -16.04 -41.46
CA ASN A 29 -37.95 -16.76 -40.73
C ASN A 29 -38.61 -17.84 -41.65
N PRO A 30 -39.45 -18.81 -41.18
CA PRO A 30 -40.59 -18.63 -40.25
C PRO A 30 -40.96 -19.80 -39.29
N LEU A 31 -41.94 -19.50 -38.42
CA LEU A 31 -42.67 -20.33 -37.43
C LEU A 31 -43.29 -21.65 -37.98
N PRO A 32 -43.68 -22.58 -37.07
CA PRO A 32 -45.12 -22.71 -36.77
C PRO A 32 -45.51 -22.90 -35.28
N THR A 33 -46.76 -22.50 -35.06
CA THR A 33 -47.72 -22.61 -33.94
C THR A 33 -47.90 -23.99 -33.30
N HIS A 34 -48.13 -24.09 -31.97
CA HIS A 34 -49.45 -24.30 -31.35
C HIS A 34 -49.42 -24.73 -29.85
N LEU A 35 -50.37 -24.16 -29.08
CA LEU A 35 -51.14 -24.68 -27.91
C LEU A 35 -50.75 -24.30 -26.46
N ARG A 36 -51.62 -23.43 -25.89
CA ARG A 36 -52.35 -23.46 -24.58
C ARG A 36 -51.52 -23.64 -23.29
N GLY A 37 -51.72 -22.89 -22.21
CA GLY A 37 -52.77 -21.98 -21.77
C GLY A 37 -52.55 -21.58 -20.29
N CYS A 38 -53.54 -20.89 -19.71
CA CYS A 38 -53.67 -20.31 -18.34
C CYS A 38 -53.07 -18.89 -18.18
N TRP A 39 -53.81 -17.80 -18.45
CA TRP A 39 -54.91 -17.14 -17.70
C TRP A 39 -54.53 -16.57 -16.33
N GLY A 40 -54.64 -15.25 -16.19
CA GLY A 40 -54.53 -14.50 -14.92
C GLY A 40 -54.36 -12.98 -15.14
N SER A 41 -55.47 -12.27 -15.31
CA SER A 41 -55.65 -10.93 -15.90
C SER A 41 -55.07 -9.69 -15.17
N PRO A 42 -54.94 -8.54 -15.89
CA PRO A 42 -54.55 -7.22 -15.39
C PRO A 42 -55.74 -6.25 -15.16
N CYS A 43 -55.57 -5.21 -14.34
CA CYS A 43 -56.48 -4.05 -14.25
C CYS A 43 -55.64 -2.76 -14.23
N LYS A 44 -55.56 -2.01 -15.33
CA LYS A 44 -56.47 -0.97 -15.85
C LYS A 44 -56.47 0.35 -15.07
N TRP A 45 -55.92 1.34 -15.77
CA TRP A 45 -56.03 2.78 -15.60
C TRP A 45 -57.50 3.24 -15.54
N GLY A 46 -57.79 4.14 -14.60
CA GLY A 46 -59.05 4.87 -14.52
C GLY A 46 -58.76 6.34 -14.22
N ILE A 47 -58.79 7.18 -15.26
CA ILE A 47 -58.84 8.63 -15.16
C ILE A 47 -60.32 9.01 -14.97
N ARG A 48 -60.64 9.77 -13.92
CA ARG A 48 -61.86 10.58 -13.84
C ARG A 48 -61.47 12.05 -13.78
N ALA A 49 -61.98 12.80 -14.73
CA ALA A 49 -62.01 14.25 -14.70
C ALA A 49 -63.17 14.72 -13.80
N SER A 50 -62.91 15.77 -13.02
CA SER A 50 -63.95 16.64 -12.47
C SER A 50 -63.40 18.06 -12.41
N ASP A 51 -64.13 18.96 -13.04
CA ASP A 51 -63.85 20.38 -13.25
C ASP A 51 -63.65 21.18 -11.96
N GLY A 52 -62.77 22.19 -12.04
CA GLY A 52 -62.57 23.20 -11.01
C GLY A 52 -61.67 24.33 -11.50
N VAL A 53 -62.28 25.34 -12.14
CA VAL A 53 -61.65 26.60 -12.55
C VAL A 53 -61.14 27.37 -11.33
N GLY A 54 -59.88 27.83 -11.33
CA GLY A 54 -59.44 28.81 -10.33
C GLY A 54 -57.95 29.17 -10.30
N ARG A 55 -57.62 30.30 -10.94
CA ARG A 55 -56.49 31.22 -10.68
C ARG A 55 -55.08 30.83 -11.16
N GLU A 56 -54.62 31.56 -12.18
CA GLU A 56 -53.20 31.79 -12.46
C GLU A 56 -52.51 32.37 -11.22
N SER A 57 -51.41 31.76 -10.81
CA SER A 57 -50.49 32.30 -9.79
C SER A 57 -49.12 32.53 -10.41
N ASP A 58 -48.56 33.68 -10.08
CA ASP A 58 -47.35 34.30 -10.63
C ASP A 58 -46.10 33.41 -10.45
N PRO A 59 -45.33 33.11 -11.52
CA PRO A 59 -44.12 32.28 -11.45
C PRO A 59 -43.05 32.80 -10.48
N GLN A 60 -43.07 34.10 -10.13
CA GLN A 60 -42.06 34.69 -9.24
C GLN A 60 -42.23 34.32 -7.76
N GLU A 61 -43.43 33.93 -7.32
CA GLU A 61 -43.69 33.60 -5.91
C GLU A 61 -43.19 32.19 -5.54
N SER A 62 -43.20 31.27 -6.50
CA SER A 62 -42.73 29.89 -6.35
C SER A 62 -41.21 29.78 -6.12
N VAL A 63 -40.42 30.64 -6.77
CA VAL A 63 -38.95 30.66 -6.67
C VAL A 63 -38.49 31.23 -5.32
N LYS A 64 -39.21 32.23 -4.77
CA LYS A 64 -38.94 32.77 -3.44
C LYS A 64 -39.23 31.74 -2.34
N GLN A 65 -40.34 31.00 -2.44
CA GLN A 65 -40.68 29.97 -1.46
C GLN A 65 -39.70 28.78 -1.49
N LEU A 66 -39.24 28.36 -2.69
CA LEU A 66 -38.20 27.34 -2.85
C LEU A 66 -36.85 27.77 -2.26
N ARG A 67 -36.41 29.02 -2.49
CA ARG A 67 -35.19 29.57 -1.88
C ARG A 67 -35.26 29.64 -0.36
N THR A 68 -36.43 29.98 0.18
CA THR A 68 -36.65 30.08 1.64
C THR A 68 -36.68 28.69 2.30
N ARG A 69 -37.22 27.68 1.61
CA ARG A 69 -37.24 26.29 2.08
C ARG A 69 -35.86 25.64 2.02
N HIS A 70 -35.06 25.93 0.98
CA HIS A 70 -33.68 25.45 0.84
C HIS A 70 -32.75 26.07 1.92
N ARG A 71 -32.93 27.37 2.22
CA ARG A 71 -32.21 28.06 3.29
C ARG A 71 -32.52 27.48 4.67
N ARG A 72 -33.77 27.14 4.97
CA ARG A 72 -34.16 26.51 6.25
C ARG A 72 -33.60 25.10 6.46
N ILE A 73 -33.42 24.32 5.39
CA ILE A 73 -32.83 22.97 5.47
C ILE A 73 -31.33 23.07 5.75
N LEU A 74 -30.62 24.00 5.10
CA LEU A 74 -29.21 24.25 5.38
C LEU A 74 -29.04 24.79 6.81
N GLU A 75 -29.85 25.77 7.23
CA GLU A 75 -29.81 26.33 8.59
C GLU A 75 -30.19 25.31 9.68
N SER A 76 -31.02 24.29 9.40
CA SER A 76 -31.32 23.22 10.37
C SER A 76 -30.19 22.21 10.51
N ILE A 77 -29.46 21.92 9.43
CA ILE A 77 -28.28 21.05 9.48
C ILE A 77 -27.15 21.70 10.30
N TYR A 78 -27.01 23.03 10.26
CA TYR A 78 -25.99 23.75 11.04
C TYR A 78 -26.38 24.04 12.50
N LYS A 79 -27.69 24.05 12.83
CA LYS A 79 -28.15 24.26 14.21
C LYS A 79 -27.94 23.04 15.12
N ASP A 80 -27.95 21.83 14.58
CA ASP A 80 -27.67 20.61 15.36
C ASP A 80 -26.18 20.35 15.59
N SER A 81 -25.31 21.24 15.12
CA SER A 81 -23.84 21.18 15.32
C SER A 81 -23.28 22.42 16.04
N GLY A 82 -24.10 23.09 16.85
CA GLY A 82 -23.73 24.36 17.48
C GLY A 82 -22.71 24.24 18.62
N SER A 83 -21.51 24.75 18.38
CA SER A 83 -20.78 25.60 19.34
C SER A 83 -20.23 26.81 18.60
N ASP A 84 -20.48 27.99 19.18
CA ASP A 84 -20.37 29.34 18.58
C ASP A 84 -19.03 29.67 17.90
N PHE A 85 -19.09 30.23 16.69
CA PHE A 85 -18.02 31.04 16.12
C PHE A 85 -18.58 32.36 15.59
N LEU A 86 -18.30 33.43 16.33
CA LEU A 86 -18.51 34.80 15.92
C LEU A 86 -17.59 35.15 14.74
N ILE A 87 -18.20 35.74 13.73
CA ILE A 87 -17.57 36.22 12.50
C ILE A 87 -16.63 37.38 12.85
N ALA A 88 -15.33 37.15 12.68
CA ALA A 88 -14.34 38.20 12.52
C ALA A 88 -13.63 37.98 11.18
N ASN A 89 -13.76 38.96 10.28
CA ASN A 89 -12.91 39.07 9.10
C ASN A 89 -11.45 39.12 9.56
N SER A 90 -10.76 37.99 9.50
CA SER A 90 -9.31 37.92 9.66
C SER A 90 -8.74 37.27 8.40
N THR A 91 -7.70 37.90 7.87
CA THR A 91 -6.74 37.30 6.94
C THR A 91 -6.47 35.87 7.37
N ALA A 92 -6.75 34.89 6.50
CA ALA A 92 -6.56 33.47 6.78
C ALA A 92 -5.16 33.22 7.36
N GLN A 93 -5.10 32.97 8.66
CA GLN A 93 -3.92 32.39 9.28
C GLN A 93 -3.70 31.04 8.58
N CYS A 94 -2.61 30.94 7.84
CA CYS A 94 -2.23 29.70 7.17
C CYS A 94 -1.98 28.66 8.27
N GLY A 95 -2.88 27.69 8.40
CA GLY A 95 -2.75 26.61 9.36
C GLY A 95 -1.46 25.81 9.14
N THR A 96 -1.04 25.05 10.13
CA THR A 96 0.11 24.13 10.04
C THR A 96 -0.04 23.16 8.87
N ALA A 97 -1.27 22.71 8.56
CA ALA A 97 -1.68 21.89 7.42
C ALA A 97 -2.36 22.72 6.30
N PRO A 98 -1.63 23.19 5.26
CA PRO A 98 -2.18 24.04 4.20
C PRO A 98 -3.24 23.34 3.34
N LEU A 99 -3.04 22.08 2.96
CA LEU A 99 -3.97 21.35 2.10
C LEU A 99 -5.26 21.01 2.85
N VAL A 100 -5.17 20.61 4.12
CA VAL A 100 -6.35 20.38 4.97
C VAL A 100 -7.18 21.66 5.10
N SER A 101 -6.51 22.79 5.33
CA SER A 101 -7.16 24.10 5.46
C SER A 101 -7.89 24.49 4.16
N ALA A 102 -7.21 24.33 3.02
CA ALA A 102 -7.77 24.61 1.70
C ALA A 102 -8.96 23.70 1.37
N LEU A 103 -8.85 22.41 1.65
CA LEU A 103 -9.93 21.44 1.41
C LEU A 103 -11.19 21.80 2.23
N LYS A 104 -11.01 22.16 3.51
CA LYS A 104 -12.09 22.63 4.39
C LYS A 104 -12.74 23.90 3.83
N THR A 105 -11.94 24.87 3.41
CA THR A 105 -12.46 26.13 2.84
C THR A 105 -13.23 25.86 1.53
N SER A 106 -12.68 25.08 0.60
CA SER A 106 -13.35 24.74 -0.66
C SER A 106 -14.66 23.99 -0.42
N ALA A 107 -14.67 23.02 0.50
CA ALA A 107 -15.86 22.26 0.88
C ALA A 107 -17.02 23.15 1.36
N GLN A 108 -16.71 24.23 2.08
CA GLN A 108 -17.71 25.16 2.63
C GLN A 108 -18.28 26.16 1.59
N GLN A 109 -17.62 26.33 0.45
CA GLN A 109 -18.11 27.26 -0.57
C GLN A 109 -19.42 26.77 -1.19
N ALA A 110 -20.41 27.65 -1.29
CA ALA A 110 -21.69 27.39 -1.94
C ALA A 110 -21.56 27.48 -3.48
N VAL A 111 -20.77 26.58 -4.07
CA VAL A 111 -20.57 26.50 -5.52
C VAL A 111 -21.60 25.61 -6.21
N VAL A 112 -22.00 26.01 -7.42
CA VAL A 112 -22.78 25.16 -8.32
C VAL A 112 -21.80 24.34 -9.16
N CYS A 113 -21.65 23.07 -8.81
CA CYS A 113 -20.69 22.18 -9.45
C CYS A 113 -21.24 21.62 -10.77
N PHE A 114 -20.48 21.83 -11.86
CA PHE A 114 -20.63 21.14 -13.15
C PHE A 114 -19.35 20.36 -13.49
N HIS A 115 -18.72 19.78 -12.47
CA HIS A 115 -17.49 19.00 -12.56
C HIS A 115 -17.67 17.66 -11.83
N PHE A 116 -16.73 16.75 -12.02
CA PHE A 116 -16.62 15.50 -11.27
C PHE A 116 -16.16 15.75 -9.82
N PRO A 117 -16.33 14.82 -8.87
CA PRO A 117 -16.96 13.49 -8.98
C PRO A 117 -18.51 13.52 -9.04
N GLY A 118 -19.10 12.45 -9.58
CA GLY A 118 -20.52 12.35 -9.91
C GLY A 118 -21.49 12.37 -8.71
N HIS A 119 -21.03 12.07 -7.50
CA HIS A 119 -21.85 12.24 -6.29
C HIS A 119 -22.14 13.72 -5.97
N ASN A 120 -21.49 14.66 -6.67
CA ASN A 120 -21.76 16.10 -6.64
C ASN A 120 -21.80 16.64 -5.21
N ARG A 121 -20.67 16.51 -4.51
CA ARG A 121 -20.51 16.90 -3.10
C ARG A 121 -21.51 16.22 -2.16
N GLY A 122 -21.87 14.98 -2.48
CA GLY A 122 -22.71 14.12 -1.65
C GLY A 122 -24.21 14.20 -1.93
N LYS A 123 -24.65 15.11 -2.81
CA LYS A 123 -26.07 15.24 -3.24
C LYS A 123 -26.60 13.96 -3.89
N ALA A 124 -25.72 13.21 -4.54
CA ALA A 124 -26.01 11.90 -5.13
C ALA A 124 -25.17 10.79 -4.47
N SER A 125 -24.80 10.95 -3.19
CA SER A 125 -24.11 9.89 -2.44
C SER A 125 -25.01 8.67 -2.24
N PRO A 126 -24.49 7.44 -2.39
CA PRO A 126 -25.24 6.23 -2.06
C PRO A 126 -25.61 6.21 -0.56
N PRO A 127 -26.90 6.09 -0.17
CA PRO A 127 -27.32 6.20 1.23
C PRO A 127 -26.61 5.22 2.17
N ALA A 128 -26.38 3.98 1.74
CA ALA A 128 -25.69 2.99 2.56
C ALA A 128 -24.27 3.42 2.95
N LEU A 129 -23.55 4.12 2.05
CA LEU A 129 -22.19 4.57 2.32
C LEU A 129 -22.18 5.89 3.09
N SER A 130 -23.03 6.86 2.74
CA SER A 130 -23.08 8.14 3.45
C SER A 130 -23.58 8.02 4.89
N GLN A 131 -24.38 7.00 5.21
CA GLN A 131 -24.73 6.65 6.59
C GLN A 131 -23.55 6.04 7.36
N LEU A 132 -22.68 5.29 6.69
CA LEU A 132 -21.53 4.64 7.30
C LEU A 132 -20.38 5.62 7.58
N VAL A 133 -19.95 6.39 6.57
CA VAL A 133 -18.77 7.27 6.67
C VAL A 133 -19.12 8.75 6.90
N GLY A 134 -20.41 9.07 6.91
CA GLY A 134 -20.91 10.44 6.99
C GLY A 134 -20.88 11.18 5.66
N LEU A 135 -21.78 12.16 5.51
CA LEU A 135 -21.85 13.02 4.32
C LEU A 135 -20.59 13.89 4.16
N GLY A 136 -19.91 14.20 5.27
CA GLY A 136 -18.69 15.01 5.28
C GLY A 136 -17.61 14.45 4.36
N ALA A 137 -17.42 13.13 4.29
CA ALA A 137 -16.43 12.52 3.39
C ALA A 137 -16.70 12.88 1.92
N PHE A 138 -17.96 12.83 1.48
CA PHE A 138 -18.35 13.19 0.11
C PHE A 138 -18.30 14.68 -0.18
N VAL A 139 -18.38 15.54 0.84
CA VAL A 139 -18.26 17.00 0.65
C VAL A 139 -16.81 17.39 0.46
N HIS A 140 -15.88 16.69 1.11
CA HIS A 140 -14.44 16.91 1.00
C HIS A 140 -13.78 16.09 -0.13
N ASP A 141 -14.48 15.14 -0.74
CA ASP A 141 -14.04 14.48 -1.98
C ASP A 141 -14.21 15.42 -3.18
N LEU A 142 -13.17 16.25 -3.40
CA LEU A 142 -13.10 17.29 -4.41
C LEU A 142 -12.01 16.94 -5.44
N PRO A 143 -12.18 17.32 -6.72
CA PRO A 143 -11.16 17.13 -7.74
C PRO A 143 -10.05 18.20 -7.61
N GLU A 144 -9.15 18.23 -8.60
CA GLU A 144 -8.15 19.28 -8.83
C GLU A 144 -8.81 20.63 -9.17
N LEU A 145 -9.38 21.27 -8.15
CA LEU A 145 -9.90 22.64 -8.24
C LEU A 145 -8.71 23.63 -8.23
N PRO A 146 -8.83 24.80 -8.88
CA PRO A 146 -7.73 25.77 -8.95
C PRO A 146 -7.10 26.14 -7.60
N GLU A 147 -7.90 26.18 -6.54
CA GLU A 147 -7.44 26.48 -5.19
C GLU A 147 -6.87 25.28 -4.41
N LEU A 148 -7.05 24.06 -4.93
CA LEU A 148 -6.55 22.80 -4.35
C LEU A 148 -5.27 22.29 -5.01
N ASP A 149 -4.76 23.01 -6.01
CA ASP A 149 -3.51 22.69 -6.72
C ASP A 149 -3.60 21.41 -7.59
N ASP A 150 -2.55 21.11 -8.36
CA ASP A 150 -2.40 19.90 -9.18
C ASP A 150 -1.27 19.04 -8.59
N LEU A 151 -1.50 17.76 -8.31
CA LEU A 151 -0.51 16.89 -7.67
C LEU A 151 0.78 16.70 -8.50
N PHE A 152 0.67 16.71 -9.83
CA PHE A 152 1.80 16.46 -10.74
C PHE A 152 2.50 17.74 -11.18
N THR A 153 1.83 18.89 -11.04
CA THR A 153 2.45 20.20 -11.27
C THR A 153 2.15 21.15 -10.10
N PRO A 154 2.58 20.80 -8.86
CA PRO A 154 2.15 21.52 -7.67
C PRO A 154 2.78 22.91 -7.63
N LYS A 155 1.95 23.94 -7.39
CA LYS A 155 2.34 25.37 -7.34
C LYS A 155 1.83 26.10 -6.11
N GLY A 156 0.93 25.49 -5.35
CA GLY A 156 0.22 26.08 -4.22
C GLY A 156 0.21 25.14 -3.01
N VAL A 157 -0.99 24.78 -2.54
CA VAL A 157 -1.17 24.11 -1.24
C VAL A 157 -0.55 22.72 -1.16
N ILE A 158 -0.47 21.99 -2.29
CA ILE A 158 0.21 20.69 -2.35
C ILE A 158 1.72 20.91 -2.29
N LEU A 159 2.26 21.87 -3.06
CA LEU A 159 3.69 22.20 -3.03
C LEU A 159 4.13 22.64 -1.63
N ASP A 160 3.33 23.47 -0.96
CA ASP A 160 3.61 23.94 0.39
C ASP A 160 3.58 22.77 1.41
N ALA A 161 2.60 21.86 1.30
CA ALA A 161 2.55 20.67 2.14
C ALA A 161 3.77 19.75 1.94
N GLN A 162 4.18 19.55 0.68
CA GLN A 162 5.33 18.73 0.30
C GLN A 162 6.66 19.35 0.76
N LYS A 163 6.82 20.67 0.66
CA LYS A 163 8.00 21.39 1.18
C LYS A 163 8.11 21.26 2.70
N LYS A 164 7.01 21.48 3.42
CA LYS A 164 6.97 21.27 4.87
C LYS A 164 7.28 19.81 5.23
N ALA A 165 6.86 18.84 4.41
CA ALA A 165 7.20 17.43 4.62
C ALA A 165 8.70 17.20 4.41
N SER A 166 9.25 17.79 3.34
CA SER A 166 10.68 17.70 3.03
C SER A 166 11.54 18.21 4.19
N GLU A 167 11.19 19.38 4.73
CA GLU A 167 11.86 19.98 5.88
C GLU A 167 11.74 19.09 7.13
N LEU A 168 10.52 18.62 7.45
CA LEU A 168 10.27 17.80 8.63
C LEU A 168 11.04 16.48 8.60
N PHE A 169 11.06 15.79 7.45
CA PHE A 169 11.71 14.49 7.27
C PHE A 169 13.22 14.61 6.96
N GLY A 170 13.73 15.83 6.76
CA GLY A 170 15.15 16.07 6.44
C GLY A 170 15.55 15.62 5.04
N SER A 171 14.62 15.64 4.09
CA SER A 171 14.89 15.31 2.68
C SER A 171 15.07 16.57 1.84
N SER A 172 15.69 16.41 0.68
CA SER A 172 15.85 17.50 -0.27
C SER A 172 14.60 17.78 -1.11
N GLU A 173 13.73 16.79 -1.25
CA GLU A 173 12.42 16.88 -1.88
C GLU A 173 11.54 15.72 -1.38
N THR A 174 10.22 15.95 -1.30
CA THR A 174 9.24 14.92 -0.90
C THR A 174 8.03 14.92 -1.82
N TRP A 175 7.64 13.75 -2.31
CA TRP A 175 6.39 13.54 -3.03
C TRP A 175 5.32 12.89 -2.15
N PHE A 176 4.08 13.38 -2.26
CA PHE A 176 2.92 12.74 -1.65
C PHE A 176 2.40 11.67 -2.59
N LEU A 177 2.15 10.49 -2.04
CA LEU A 177 1.72 9.33 -2.78
C LEU A 177 0.33 8.88 -2.36
N VAL A 178 -0.56 8.71 -3.33
CA VAL A 178 -1.90 8.12 -3.14
C VAL A 178 -2.02 6.72 -3.74
N GLY A 179 -0.92 6.17 -4.26
CA GLY A 179 -0.81 4.78 -4.75
C GLY A 179 -0.05 3.85 -3.79
N GLY A 180 0.10 4.26 -2.53
CA GLY A 180 0.91 3.58 -1.52
C GLY A 180 2.41 3.59 -1.81
N THR A 181 3.20 3.03 -0.88
CA THR A 181 4.64 2.83 -1.08
C THR A 181 4.95 1.94 -2.27
N THR A 182 4.01 1.08 -2.67
CA THR A 182 4.08 0.32 -3.93
C THR A 182 4.41 1.22 -5.12
N CYS A 183 3.69 2.34 -5.27
CA CYS A 183 3.96 3.33 -6.33
C CYS A 183 5.34 3.97 -6.17
N GLY A 184 5.74 4.29 -4.93
CA GLY A 184 7.05 4.88 -4.65
C GLY A 184 8.21 3.97 -5.05
N ILE A 185 8.12 2.67 -4.73
CA ILE A 185 9.13 1.66 -5.11
C ILE A 185 9.15 1.43 -6.63
N GLN A 186 7.98 1.31 -7.25
CA GLN A 186 7.88 1.19 -8.72
C GLN A 186 8.51 2.39 -9.42
N ALA A 187 8.19 3.61 -8.99
CA ALA A 187 8.75 4.84 -9.55
C ALA A 187 10.26 4.92 -9.33
N SER A 188 10.76 4.55 -8.14
CA SER A 188 12.19 4.54 -7.84
C SER A 188 12.96 3.59 -8.74
N ILE A 189 12.43 2.39 -8.99
CA ILE A 189 13.06 1.42 -9.91
C ILE A 189 12.99 1.92 -11.36
N MET A 190 11.84 2.44 -11.81
CA MET A 190 11.70 2.97 -13.17
C MET A 190 12.58 4.19 -13.44
N ALA A 191 12.81 5.04 -12.44
CA ALA A 191 13.62 6.24 -12.58
C ALA A 191 15.13 5.94 -12.60
N THR A 192 15.54 4.82 -11.99
CA THR A 192 16.97 4.45 -11.83
C THR A 192 17.42 3.33 -12.76
N CYS A 193 16.51 2.50 -13.26
CA CYS A 193 16.85 1.33 -14.07
C CYS A 193 16.14 1.38 -15.43
N SER A 194 16.91 1.17 -16.49
CA SER A 194 16.46 0.99 -17.87
C SER A 194 16.24 -0.50 -18.19
N PRO A 195 15.51 -0.83 -19.29
CA PRO A 195 15.34 -2.22 -19.71
C PRO A 195 16.69 -2.95 -19.89
N GLY A 196 16.85 -4.09 -19.22
CA GLY A 196 18.06 -4.91 -19.24
C GLY A 196 19.15 -4.50 -18.25
N GLU A 197 19.02 -3.36 -17.57
CA GLU A 197 19.93 -2.97 -16.49
C GLU A 197 19.68 -3.78 -15.22
N THR A 198 20.72 -3.96 -14.41
CA THR A 198 20.67 -4.82 -13.23
C THR A 198 20.35 -4.04 -11.96
N LEU A 199 19.34 -4.50 -11.21
CA LEU A 199 19.00 -4.02 -9.88
C LEU A 199 19.52 -5.03 -8.85
N ILE A 200 20.38 -4.60 -7.92
CA ILE A 200 20.74 -5.43 -6.75
C ILE A 200 19.64 -5.26 -5.70
N LEU A 201 19.09 -6.34 -5.19
CA LEU A 201 18.01 -6.29 -4.18
C LEU A 201 17.99 -7.55 -3.31
N PRO A 202 17.47 -7.47 -2.07
CA PRO A 202 17.29 -8.65 -1.26
C PRO A 202 16.24 -9.60 -1.84
N ARG A 203 16.42 -10.91 -1.66
CA ARG A 203 15.46 -11.91 -2.15
C ARG A 203 14.10 -11.82 -1.45
N ASN A 204 14.05 -11.23 -0.25
CA ASN A 204 12.82 -11.00 0.51
C ASN A 204 12.17 -9.62 0.25
N SER A 205 12.51 -8.95 -0.85
CA SER A 205 11.86 -7.68 -1.23
C SER A 205 10.34 -7.83 -1.40
N HIS A 206 9.62 -6.75 -1.07
CA HIS A 206 8.18 -6.67 -1.26
C HIS A 206 7.78 -6.85 -2.74
N ILE A 207 6.56 -7.34 -2.97
CA ILE A 207 6.03 -7.63 -4.32
C ILE A 207 6.07 -6.42 -5.27
N SER A 208 6.06 -5.20 -4.71
CA SER A 208 6.21 -3.95 -5.46
C SER A 208 7.54 -3.89 -6.23
N ALA A 209 8.63 -4.40 -5.67
CA ALA A 209 9.93 -4.45 -6.36
C ALA A 209 9.85 -5.34 -7.61
N THR A 210 9.18 -6.49 -7.51
CA THR A 210 8.95 -7.37 -8.68
C THR A 210 8.12 -6.65 -9.73
N SER A 211 7.03 -5.98 -9.34
CA SER A 211 6.24 -5.20 -10.30
C SER A 211 7.02 -4.02 -10.91
N GLY A 212 7.90 -3.37 -10.14
CA GLY A 212 8.80 -2.33 -10.64
C GLY A 212 9.78 -2.86 -11.69
N MET A 213 10.31 -4.07 -11.50
CA MET A 213 11.14 -4.76 -12.51
C MET A 213 10.34 -5.16 -13.75
N VAL A 214 9.08 -5.58 -13.61
CA VAL A 214 8.19 -5.83 -14.77
C VAL A 214 7.98 -4.55 -15.59
N LEU A 215 7.73 -3.43 -14.92
CA LEU A 215 7.46 -2.12 -15.57
C LEU A 215 8.70 -1.52 -16.23
N SER A 216 9.83 -1.52 -15.52
CA SER A 216 11.11 -0.97 -16.02
C SER A 216 11.81 -1.90 -17.02
N GLY A 217 11.63 -3.22 -16.89
CA GLY A 217 12.47 -4.21 -17.55
C GLY A 217 13.84 -4.42 -16.89
N ALA A 218 14.03 -3.93 -15.66
CA ALA A 218 15.22 -4.22 -14.87
C ALA A 218 15.33 -5.73 -14.57
N VAL A 219 16.56 -6.23 -14.54
CA VAL A 219 16.87 -7.63 -14.21
C VAL A 219 17.42 -7.73 -12.78
N PRO A 220 16.99 -8.72 -11.98
CA PRO A 220 17.43 -8.83 -10.59
C PRO A 220 18.83 -9.44 -10.46
N LYS A 221 19.63 -8.90 -9.54
CA LYS A 221 20.73 -9.59 -8.85
C LYS A 221 20.33 -9.73 -7.39
N TYR A 222 19.87 -10.92 -7.01
CA TYR A 222 19.40 -11.15 -5.66
C TYR A 222 20.55 -11.29 -4.66
N VAL A 223 20.38 -10.67 -3.50
CA VAL A 223 21.16 -10.93 -2.30
C VAL A 223 20.30 -11.74 -1.34
N ILE A 224 20.81 -12.86 -0.85
CA ILE A 224 20.10 -13.66 0.16
C ILE A 224 20.32 -13.00 1.53
N PRO A 225 19.29 -12.46 2.19
CA PRO A 225 19.45 -11.87 3.53
C PRO A 225 19.95 -12.89 4.54
N GLU A 226 20.63 -12.44 5.60
CA GLU A 226 20.95 -13.33 6.71
C GLU A 226 19.65 -13.88 7.32
N TYR A 227 19.68 -15.14 7.76
CA TYR A 227 18.49 -15.83 8.24
C TYR A 227 18.73 -16.37 9.65
N ASN A 228 17.83 -16.02 10.57
CA ASN A 228 17.85 -16.51 11.93
C ASN A 228 16.95 -17.75 12.04
N SER A 229 17.56 -18.92 12.12
CA SER A 229 16.84 -20.20 12.19
C SER A 229 16.12 -20.44 13.52
N GLN A 230 16.55 -19.79 14.61
CA GLN A 230 15.86 -19.91 15.90
C GLN A 230 14.47 -19.29 15.82
N TRP A 231 14.37 -18.12 15.18
CA TRP A 231 13.14 -17.35 15.04
C TRP A 231 12.37 -17.64 13.74
N ASP A 232 13.00 -18.30 12.76
CA ASP A 232 12.48 -18.42 11.38
C ASP A 232 12.20 -17.05 10.74
N ILE A 233 13.20 -16.16 10.80
CA ILE A 233 13.09 -14.78 10.32
C ILE A 233 14.25 -14.46 9.39
N ALA A 234 13.93 -13.87 8.23
CA ALA A 234 14.89 -13.19 7.39
C ALA A 234 15.25 -11.82 7.99
N CYS A 235 16.53 -11.60 8.24
CA CYS A 235 17.09 -10.35 8.75
C CYS A 235 17.31 -9.35 7.59
N GLY A 236 18.21 -8.38 7.79
CA GLY A 236 18.59 -7.40 6.78
C GLY A 236 19.68 -7.90 5.83
N VAL A 237 20.17 -6.97 5.02
CA VAL A 237 21.33 -7.14 4.13
C VAL A 237 22.54 -6.41 4.72
N THR A 238 23.72 -6.98 4.55
CA THR A 238 24.98 -6.38 5.03
C THR A 238 25.74 -5.65 3.93
N PRO A 239 26.59 -4.65 4.28
CA PRO A 239 27.48 -4.00 3.31
C PRO A 239 28.35 -4.98 2.51
N LEU A 240 28.85 -6.03 3.18
CA LEU A 240 29.71 -7.05 2.54
C LEU A 240 28.96 -7.85 1.47
N GLN A 241 27.69 -8.18 1.71
CA GLN A 241 26.86 -8.88 0.72
C GLN A 241 26.59 -8.00 -0.51
N VAL A 242 26.34 -6.70 -0.31
CA VAL A 242 26.17 -5.74 -1.41
C VAL A 242 27.48 -5.59 -2.19
N GLU A 243 28.61 -5.43 -1.50
CA GLU A 243 29.93 -5.33 -2.13
C GLU A 243 30.25 -6.57 -2.98
N SER A 244 29.95 -7.76 -2.45
CA SER A 244 30.14 -9.03 -3.16
C SER A 244 29.28 -9.09 -4.43
N ALA A 245 27.99 -8.71 -4.33
CA ALA A 245 27.10 -8.66 -5.49
C ALA A 245 27.57 -7.67 -6.57
N ILE A 246 28.13 -6.52 -6.18
CA ILE A 246 28.72 -5.55 -7.11
C ILE A 246 29.95 -6.14 -7.80
N LYS A 247 30.84 -6.82 -7.06
CA LYS A 247 32.05 -7.45 -7.61
C LYS A 247 31.71 -8.56 -8.60
N GLU A 248 30.78 -9.44 -8.24
CA GLU A 248 30.31 -10.52 -9.13
C GLU A 248 29.72 -9.98 -10.43
N LEU A 249 28.96 -8.88 -10.38
CA LEU A 249 28.46 -8.24 -11.60
C LEU A 249 29.60 -7.66 -12.44
N ALA A 250 30.61 -7.06 -11.82
CA ALA A 250 31.77 -6.51 -12.52
C ALA A 250 32.60 -7.61 -13.21
N GLU A 251 32.74 -8.78 -12.59
CA GLU A 251 33.39 -9.96 -13.18
C GLU A 251 32.65 -10.46 -14.43
N ASP A 252 31.32 -10.36 -14.43
CA ASP A 252 30.46 -10.64 -15.60
C ASP A 252 30.44 -9.50 -16.64
N GLY A 253 31.22 -8.43 -16.45
CA GLY A 253 31.24 -7.26 -17.32
C GLY A 253 29.98 -6.40 -17.25
N LYS A 254 29.21 -6.51 -16.17
CA LYS A 254 27.96 -5.76 -15.91
C LYS A 254 28.18 -4.72 -14.80
N LYS A 255 27.27 -3.75 -14.74
CA LYS A 255 27.19 -2.77 -13.65
C LYS A 255 25.76 -2.74 -13.11
N ALA A 256 25.62 -2.61 -11.79
CA ALA A 256 24.32 -2.34 -11.19
C ALA A 256 23.88 -0.89 -11.47
N ALA A 257 22.63 -0.71 -11.86
CA ALA A 257 22.03 0.61 -12.05
C ALA A 257 21.56 1.21 -10.72
N ALA A 258 21.12 0.37 -9.78
CA ALA A 258 20.76 0.76 -8.42
C ALA A 258 20.90 -0.42 -7.46
N VAL A 259 20.90 -0.11 -6.16
CA VAL A 259 20.73 -1.08 -5.08
C VAL A 259 19.47 -0.74 -4.30
N LEU A 260 18.56 -1.70 -4.14
CA LEU A 260 17.37 -1.60 -3.30
C LEU A 260 17.61 -2.36 -1.99
N VAL A 261 17.30 -1.73 -0.85
CA VAL A 261 17.35 -2.36 0.48
C VAL A 261 16.01 -2.18 1.18
N THR A 262 15.51 -3.23 1.83
CA THR A 262 14.36 -3.12 2.74
C THR A 262 14.87 -2.94 4.16
N SER A 263 14.60 -1.78 4.77
CA SER A 263 15.02 -1.48 6.14
C SER A 263 14.08 -0.44 6.75
N PRO A 264 13.43 -0.72 7.89
CA PRO A 264 13.51 -1.98 8.63
C PRO A 264 12.79 -3.14 7.94
N THR A 265 13.11 -4.37 8.35
CA THR A 265 12.29 -5.54 8.03
C THR A 265 10.93 -5.47 8.72
N TYR A 266 10.00 -6.37 8.39
CA TYR A 266 8.68 -6.46 9.04
C TYR A 266 8.77 -6.61 10.57
N HIS A 267 9.80 -7.31 11.05
CA HIS A 267 10.08 -7.56 12.46
C HIS A 267 10.82 -6.39 13.15
N GLY A 268 11.09 -5.30 12.43
CA GLY A 268 11.78 -4.12 12.96
C GLY A 268 13.31 -4.16 12.83
N ILE A 269 13.92 -5.23 12.29
CA ILE A 269 15.38 -5.35 12.18
C ILE A 269 15.91 -4.36 11.14
N CYS A 270 16.92 -3.56 11.49
CA CYS A 270 17.52 -2.54 10.64
C CYS A 270 18.84 -3.01 10.02
N SER A 271 19.02 -2.72 8.72
CA SER A 271 20.30 -2.90 8.03
C SER A 271 21.24 -1.73 8.34
N LYS A 272 22.57 -1.96 8.28
CA LYS A 272 23.58 -0.88 8.39
C LYS A 272 23.66 -0.10 7.08
N LEU A 273 22.71 0.81 6.87
CA LEU A 273 22.53 1.51 5.59
C LEU A 273 23.70 2.45 5.27
N SER A 274 24.35 3.06 6.27
CA SER A 274 25.52 3.92 6.05
C SER A 274 26.66 3.18 5.34
N GLY A 275 27.00 1.98 5.81
CA GLY A 275 28.01 1.15 5.16
C GLY A 275 27.60 0.68 3.76
N ILE A 276 26.30 0.43 3.53
CA ILE A 276 25.79 0.09 2.19
C ILE A 276 25.90 1.31 1.26
N ALA A 277 25.50 2.49 1.73
CA ALA A 277 25.60 3.74 0.97
C ALA A 277 27.04 4.06 0.60
N GLU A 278 27.98 3.94 1.55
CA GLU A 278 29.42 4.13 1.28
C GLU A 278 29.94 3.20 0.17
N VAL A 279 29.61 1.91 0.24
CA VAL A 279 29.99 0.92 -0.78
C VAL A 279 29.39 1.28 -2.15
N CYS A 280 28.10 1.58 -2.21
CA CYS A 280 27.40 1.91 -3.46
C CYS A 280 27.88 3.22 -4.08
N HIS A 281 28.03 4.28 -3.28
CA HIS A 281 28.45 5.60 -3.72
C HIS A 281 29.89 5.61 -4.24
N SER A 282 30.78 4.78 -3.68
CA SER A 282 32.15 4.62 -4.22
C SER A 282 32.17 4.07 -5.66
N HIS A 283 31.08 3.44 -6.11
CA HIS A 283 30.88 2.94 -7.48
C HIS A 283 29.92 3.82 -8.31
N GLY A 284 29.44 4.92 -7.74
CA GLY A 284 28.43 5.80 -8.34
C GLY A 284 27.09 5.09 -8.58
N ILE A 285 26.69 4.20 -7.65
CA ILE A 285 25.42 3.46 -7.68
C ILE A 285 24.48 4.10 -6.66
N PRO A 286 23.27 4.54 -7.04
CA PRO A 286 22.29 5.07 -6.09
C PRO A 286 21.69 3.98 -5.21
N VAL A 287 21.32 4.35 -3.98
CA VAL A 287 20.66 3.46 -3.01
C VAL A 287 19.20 3.86 -2.83
N ILE A 288 18.31 2.91 -3.11
CA ILE A 288 16.87 2.99 -2.86
C ILE A 288 16.58 2.22 -1.58
N VAL A 289 15.87 2.84 -0.64
CA VAL A 289 15.45 2.18 0.60
C VAL A 289 13.92 2.10 0.67
N ASP A 290 13.42 0.87 0.77
CA ASP A 290 12.06 0.58 1.20
C ASP A 290 12.01 0.69 2.72
N GLU A 291 11.70 1.89 3.21
CA GLU A 291 11.51 2.23 4.63
C GLU A 291 10.01 2.27 4.96
N ALA A 292 9.20 1.41 4.32
CA ALA A 292 7.75 1.38 4.53
C ALA A 292 7.36 1.26 6.01
N HIS A 293 8.18 0.58 6.81
CA HIS A 293 7.93 0.32 8.23
C HIS A 293 8.73 1.24 9.17
N GLY A 294 9.49 2.22 8.66
CA GLY A 294 10.39 3.08 9.46
C GLY A 294 10.05 4.57 9.44
N ALA A 295 8.87 4.98 8.96
CA ALA A 295 8.53 6.40 8.81
C ALA A 295 8.50 7.19 10.15
N HIS A 296 8.41 6.51 11.29
CA HIS A 296 8.44 7.11 12.63
C HIS A 296 9.84 7.41 13.17
N PHE A 297 10.89 6.85 12.56
CA PHE A 297 12.25 6.85 13.11
C PHE A 297 12.82 8.23 13.44
N LYS A 298 12.45 9.26 12.67
CA LYS A 298 12.95 10.63 12.91
C LYS A 298 12.42 11.27 14.19
N PHE A 299 11.32 10.77 14.75
CA PHE A 299 10.49 11.53 15.70
C PHE A 299 10.68 11.12 17.16
N HIS A 300 11.72 10.34 17.48
CA HIS A 300 12.12 10.05 18.85
C HIS A 300 13.58 9.56 18.91
N PRO A 301 14.41 10.03 19.87
CA PRO A 301 15.84 9.68 19.95
C PRO A 301 16.11 8.20 20.28
N GLY A 302 15.11 7.49 20.81
CA GLY A 302 15.17 6.05 21.07
C GLY A 302 14.88 5.16 19.85
N PHE A 303 14.65 5.74 18.67
CA PHE A 303 14.46 4.98 17.44
C PHE A 303 15.77 4.84 16.64
N PRO A 304 15.86 3.84 15.73
CA PRO A 304 16.97 3.73 14.78
C PRO A 304 17.11 4.99 13.90
N SER A 305 18.30 5.22 13.35
CA SER A 305 18.50 6.31 12.38
C SER A 305 17.70 6.07 11.09
N THR A 306 17.16 7.14 10.51
CA THR A 306 16.41 7.05 9.24
C THR A 306 17.31 6.65 8.07
N ALA A 307 16.71 6.11 7.01
CA ALA A 307 17.43 5.80 5.78
C ALA A 307 18.11 7.03 5.15
N LEU A 308 17.44 8.20 5.20
CA LEU A 308 17.98 9.46 4.70
C LEU A 308 19.23 9.91 5.48
N GLU A 309 19.20 9.83 6.82
CA GLU A 309 20.35 10.16 7.67
C GLU A 309 21.53 9.21 7.44
N GLN A 310 21.26 8.01 6.96
CA GLN A 310 22.25 7.00 6.61
C GLN A 310 22.70 7.03 5.14
N GLY A 311 22.28 8.04 4.36
CA GLY A 311 22.80 8.27 3.00
C GLY A 311 22.00 7.61 1.87
N ALA A 312 20.75 7.19 2.10
CA ALA A 312 19.87 6.77 1.02
C ALA A 312 19.57 7.90 0.03
N ASP A 313 19.53 7.58 -1.27
CA ASP A 313 19.23 8.55 -2.33
C ASP A 313 17.71 8.64 -2.60
N LEU A 314 16.99 7.53 -2.46
CA LEU A 314 15.53 7.49 -2.49
C LEU A 314 15.01 6.67 -1.31
N THR A 315 14.04 7.19 -0.58
CA THR A 315 13.44 6.51 0.57
C THR A 315 11.92 6.54 0.47
N ALA A 316 11.29 5.38 0.38
CA ALA A 316 9.84 5.27 0.29
C ALA A 316 9.25 4.80 1.63
N GLN A 317 8.30 5.56 2.17
CA GLN A 317 7.74 5.35 3.52
C GLN A 317 6.22 5.19 3.48
N SER A 318 5.69 4.16 4.13
CA SER A 318 4.23 4.00 4.27
C SER A 318 3.77 4.79 5.47
N THR A 319 3.40 6.05 5.24
CA THR A 319 2.87 6.94 6.27
C THR A 319 1.68 6.29 6.99
N HIS A 320 0.82 5.53 6.31
CA HIS A 320 -0.33 4.87 6.93
C HIS A 320 -0.02 3.66 7.81
N LYS A 321 1.19 3.08 7.72
CA LYS A 321 1.55 1.89 8.51
C LYS A 321 1.98 2.24 9.93
N VAL A 322 2.74 3.31 10.07
CA VAL A 322 3.40 3.68 11.33
C VAL A 322 3.11 5.10 11.80
N LEU A 323 2.50 5.92 10.94
CA LEU A 323 2.03 7.27 11.27
C LEU A 323 0.49 7.34 11.08
N CYS A 324 -0.09 8.49 11.36
CA CYS A 324 -1.55 8.67 11.49
C CYS A 324 -2.27 9.05 10.19
N SER A 325 -1.80 8.59 9.03
CA SER A 325 -2.44 8.87 7.73
C SER A 325 -3.33 7.71 7.24
N LEU A 326 -4.20 7.96 6.27
CA LEU A 326 -5.15 6.94 5.79
C LEU A 326 -4.46 5.87 4.93
N THR A 327 -4.92 4.61 5.02
CA THR A 327 -4.45 3.50 4.18
C THR A 327 -4.34 3.91 2.71
N GLN A 328 -3.30 3.42 2.02
CA GLN A 328 -2.89 3.79 0.66
C GLN A 328 -2.09 5.09 0.56
N SER A 329 -2.03 5.92 1.60
CA SER A 329 -1.20 7.13 1.58
C SER A 329 0.26 6.85 1.99
N SER A 330 1.21 7.50 1.31
CA SER A 330 2.65 7.28 1.49
C SER A 330 3.44 8.54 1.07
N MET A 331 4.73 8.60 1.43
CA MET A 331 5.66 9.61 0.94
C MET A 331 6.89 8.96 0.30
N LEU A 332 7.44 9.63 -0.72
CA LEU A 332 8.74 9.32 -1.31
C LEU A 332 9.67 10.51 -1.07
N HIS A 333 10.84 10.25 -0.52
CA HIS A 333 11.82 11.26 -0.15
C HIS A 333 13.09 11.12 -0.98
N VAL A 334 13.70 12.25 -1.34
CA VAL A 334 14.99 12.30 -2.04
C VAL A 334 16.11 12.73 -1.10
N GLY A 335 17.17 11.93 -1.07
CA GLY A 335 18.47 12.28 -0.53
C GLY A 335 19.53 12.42 -1.63
N GLY A 336 20.69 12.96 -1.27
CA GLY A 336 21.86 12.97 -2.15
C GLY A 336 21.68 13.72 -3.48
N THR A 337 22.52 13.33 -4.46
CA THR A 337 22.62 13.99 -5.78
C THR A 337 22.69 13.01 -6.95
N LEU A 338 22.65 11.69 -6.70
CA LEU A 338 22.77 10.67 -7.75
C LEU A 338 21.48 10.44 -8.57
N ILE A 339 20.37 11.03 -8.15
CA ILE A 339 19.04 10.79 -8.71
C ILE A 339 18.55 11.99 -9.53
N ASP A 340 18.06 11.73 -10.73
CA ASP A 340 17.31 12.69 -11.53
C ASP A 340 15.87 12.83 -10.99
N ARG A 341 15.64 13.90 -10.22
CA ARG A 341 14.36 14.19 -9.56
C ARG A 341 13.22 14.42 -10.54
N GLU A 342 13.51 15.05 -11.68
CA GLU A 342 12.53 15.29 -12.73
C GLU A 342 12.10 13.96 -13.36
N HIS A 343 13.03 13.01 -13.51
CA HIS A 343 12.69 11.68 -13.98
C HIS A 343 11.80 10.92 -12.99
N VAL A 344 12.10 10.99 -11.69
CA VAL A 344 11.24 10.42 -10.64
C VAL A 344 9.83 11.00 -10.71
N GLY A 345 9.70 12.32 -10.84
CA GLY A 345 8.40 12.99 -11.01
C GLY A 345 7.60 12.47 -12.22
N ARG A 346 8.25 12.28 -13.38
CA ARG A 346 7.62 11.69 -14.57
C ARG A 346 7.17 10.24 -14.35
N CYS A 347 7.97 9.44 -13.65
CA CYS A 347 7.59 8.06 -13.30
C CYS A 347 6.39 8.04 -12.34
N LEU A 348 6.35 8.92 -11.35
CA LEU A 348 5.21 9.07 -10.44
C LEU A 348 3.94 9.48 -11.19
N GLN A 349 4.05 10.41 -12.15
CA GLN A 349 2.91 10.81 -13.00
C GLN A 349 2.35 9.65 -13.83
N MET A 350 3.19 8.72 -14.25
CA MET A 350 2.74 7.53 -14.99
C MET A 350 2.00 6.52 -14.10
N LEU A 351 2.39 6.40 -12.84
CA LEU A 351 1.93 5.34 -11.93
C LEU A 351 0.74 5.76 -11.07
N GLN A 352 0.60 7.05 -10.77
CA GLN A 352 -0.50 7.57 -9.97
C GLN A 352 -1.72 7.91 -10.84
N SER A 353 -2.89 7.94 -10.20
CA SER A 353 -4.15 8.34 -10.85
C SER A 353 -4.09 9.80 -11.30
N SER A 354 -4.60 10.09 -12.51
CA SER A 354 -4.90 11.46 -12.98
C SER A 354 -6.10 12.11 -12.27
N SER A 355 -6.61 11.47 -11.23
CA SER A 355 -7.64 11.97 -10.33
C SER A 355 -7.29 11.45 -8.93
N PRO A 356 -6.28 12.05 -8.27
CA PRO A 356 -5.83 11.61 -6.96
C PRO A 356 -6.89 11.88 -5.90
N SER A 357 -6.90 11.07 -4.85
CA SER A 357 -7.81 11.30 -3.71
C SER A 357 -7.29 12.44 -2.84
N TYR A 358 -8.01 13.56 -2.82
CA TYR A 358 -7.70 14.69 -1.94
C TYR A 358 -7.87 14.36 -0.47
N LEU A 359 -8.70 13.37 -0.13
CA LEU A 359 -8.78 12.85 1.24
C LEU A 359 -7.47 12.18 1.67
N LEU A 360 -6.85 11.40 0.77
CA LEU A 360 -5.56 10.77 1.05
C LEU A 360 -4.44 11.81 1.13
N LEU A 361 -4.39 12.77 0.19
CA LEU A 361 -3.42 13.86 0.22
C LEU A 361 -3.56 14.72 1.49
N ALA A 362 -4.78 15.08 1.87
CA ALA A 362 -5.03 15.84 3.09
C ALA A 362 -4.64 15.04 4.34
N SER A 363 -4.80 13.71 4.33
CA SER A 363 -4.35 12.87 5.46
C SER A 363 -2.83 12.85 5.63
N LEU A 364 -2.06 12.94 4.53
CA LEU A 364 -0.60 13.08 4.57
C LEU A 364 -0.19 14.44 5.15
N ASP A 365 -0.85 15.51 4.70
CA ASP A 365 -0.60 16.86 5.21
C ASP A 365 -0.96 16.98 6.70
N ALA A 366 -2.07 16.38 7.12
CA ALA A 366 -2.51 16.32 8.52
C ALA A 366 -1.52 15.54 9.40
N ALA A 367 -1.11 14.34 8.97
CA ALA A 367 -0.15 13.52 9.72
C ALA A 367 1.19 14.24 9.89
N ARG A 368 1.70 14.88 8.83
CA ARG A 368 2.89 15.73 8.90
C ARG A 368 2.70 16.90 9.87
N ALA A 369 1.56 17.59 9.83
CA ALA A 369 1.29 18.70 10.72
C ALA A 369 1.27 18.26 12.20
N GLN A 370 0.61 17.15 12.51
CA GLN A 370 0.57 16.56 13.85
C GLN A 370 1.97 16.29 14.41
N LEU A 371 2.85 15.72 13.58
CA LEU A 371 4.25 15.46 13.94
C LEU A 371 5.02 16.75 14.20
N SER A 372 4.84 17.77 13.36
CA SER A 372 5.51 19.07 13.53
C SER A 372 5.06 19.86 14.76
N GLU A 373 3.84 19.61 15.24
CA GLU A 373 3.29 20.28 16.42
C GLU A 373 3.74 19.66 17.75
N ASN A 374 4.21 18.41 17.72
CA ASN A 374 4.62 17.64 18.89
C ASN A 374 6.05 17.09 18.69
N PRO A 375 7.05 17.97 18.51
CA PRO A 375 8.42 17.54 18.23
C PRO A 375 8.95 16.72 19.42
N ASP A 376 9.59 15.59 19.10
CA ASP A 376 10.35 14.73 20.01
C ASP A 376 9.60 14.07 21.17
N THR A 377 8.31 14.36 21.37
CA THR A 377 7.51 13.82 22.48
C THR A 377 6.34 12.94 22.04
N ILE A 378 5.92 13.02 20.77
CA ILE A 378 4.72 12.34 20.29
C ILE A 378 4.78 10.81 20.48
N PHE A 379 5.98 10.22 20.48
CA PHE A 379 6.19 8.79 20.64
C PHE A 379 6.60 8.33 22.04
N ASP A 380 6.78 9.24 23.01
CA ASP A 380 7.30 8.90 24.34
C ASP A 380 6.46 7.79 25.01
N GLU A 381 5.13 7.97 25.02
CA GLU A 381 4.21 7.00 25.62
C GLU A 381 4.26 5.65 24.89
N ALA A 382 4.26 5.65 23.56
CA ALA A 382 4.33 4.41 22.77
C ALA A 382 5.65 3.65 23.03
N VAL A 383 6.77 4.36 23.20
CA VAL A 383 8.07 3.76 23.54
C VAL A 383 8.06 3.19 24.95
N ILE A 384 7.49 3.91 25.93
CA ILE A 384 7.32 3.42 27.30
C ILE A 384 6.48 2.14 27.31
N LEU A 385 5.30 2.17 26.69
CA LEU A 385 4.40 1.02 26.59
C LEU A 385 5.09 -0.16 25.91
N ALA A 386 5.86 0.06 24.84
CA ALA A 386 6.61 -0.99 24.17
C ALA A 386 7.69 -1.61 25.08
N SER A 387 8.42 -0.80 25.83
CA SER A 387 9.42 -1.27 26.78
C SER A 387 8.80 -2.11 27.90
N GLU A 388 7.69 -1.62 28.48
CA GLU A 388 6.93 -2.34 29.51
C GLU A 388 6.39 -3.66 28.99
N THR A 389 5.78 -3.65 27.80
CA THR A 389 5.25 -4.84 27.12
C THR A 389 6.33 -5.90 26.95
N ARG A 390 7.50 -5.53 26.41
CA ARG A 390 8.62 -6.46 26.21
C ARG A 390 9.07 -7.07 27.55
N LYS A 391 9.27 -6.23 28.56
CA LYS A 391 9.74 -6.67 29.88
C LYS A 391 8.75 -7.63 30.56
N GLU A 392 7.46 -7.34 30.49
CA GLU A 392 6.44 -8.19 31.11
C GLU A 392 6.23 -9.50 30.36
N ILE A 393 6.29 -9.48 29.02
CA ILE A 393 6.15 -10.68 28.19
C ILE A 393 7.35 -11.61 28.36
N GLU A 394 8.58 -11.06 28.41
CA GLU A 394 9.81 -11.84 28.60
C GLU A 394 9.82 -12.60 29.94
N ALA A 395 9.11 -12.10 30.96
CA ALA A 395 8.99 -12.76 32.25
C ALA A 395 8.02 -13.97 32.23
N ILE A 396 7.29 -14.20 31.13
CA ILE A 396 6.31 -15.29 31.02
C ILE A 396 7.02 -16.61 30.67
N PRO A 397 6.82 -17.70 31.43
CA PRO A 397 7.46 -18.97 31.16
C PRO A 397 7.16 -19.52 29.75
N GLY A 398 8.19 -19.96 29.02
CA GLY A 398 8.03 -20.54 27.69
C GLY A 398 7.79 -19.51 26.58
N ILE A 399 7.97 -18.23 26.88
CA ILE A 399 7.92 -17.13 25.92
C ILE A 399 9.31 -16.49 25.83
N SER A 400 9.65 -15.97 24.66
CA SER A 400 10.84 -15.15 24.44
C SER A 400 10.49 -13.99 23.52
N VAL A 401 11.13 -12.84 23.69
CA VAL A 401 10.91 -11.63 22.89
C VAL A 401 12.17 -11.34 22.08
N LEU A 402 11.98 -11.06 20.79
CA LEU A 402 13.09 -10.78 19.88
C LEU A 402 13.87 -9.55 20.36
N SER A 403 15.17 -9.73 20.55
CA SER A 403 16.09 -8.71 21.04
C SER A 403 17.28 -8.51 20.09
N SER A 404 18.01 -7.40 20.28
CA SER A 404 19.25 -7.16 19.53
C SER A 404 20.33 -8.21 19.81
N SER A 405 20.30 -8.87 20.97
CA SER A 405 21.25 -9.94 21.31
C SER A 405 21.03 -11.23 20.52
N ASP A 406 19.83 -11.42 19.97
CA ASP A 406 19.50 -12.55 19.10
C ASP A 406 19.97 -12.34 17.65
N MET A 407 20.42 -11.13 17.32
CA MET A 407 20.84 -10.75 15.97
C MET A 407 22.32 -11.01 15.74
N PHE A 408 22.69 -11.23 14.48
CA PHE A 408 24.09 -11.22 14.08
C PHE A 408 24.71 -9.84 14.35
N SER A 409 25.97 -9.81 14.80
CA SER A 409 26.73 -8.56 15.06
C SER A 409 26.77 -7.58 13.87
N SER A 410 26.42 -8.07 12.68
CA SER A 410 26.30 -7.34 11.44
C SER A 410 25.14 -6.32 11.41
N PHE A 411 24.13 -6.42 12.27
CA PHE A 411 22.98 -5.51 12.30
C PHE A 411 23.13 -4.41 13.38
N SER A 412 22.49 -3.26 13.16
CA SER A 412 22.63 -2.10 14.07
C SER A 412 21.57 -2.10 15.16
N ASP A 413 20.29 -2.14 14.77
CA ASP A 413 19.17 -1.82 15.67
C ASP A 413 17.90 -2.60 15.34
N ILE A 414 16.95 -2.59 16.28
CA ILE A 414 15.58 -3.11 16.12
C ILE A 414 14.61 -2.00 16.51
N ASP A 415 13.58 -1.79 15.69
CA ASP A 415 12.46 -0.91 16.02
C ASP A 415 11.80 -1.32 17.35
N PRO A 416 11.86 -0.50 18.41
CA PRO A 416 11.30 -0.85 19.70
C PRO A 416 9.79 -1.06 19.64
N LEU A 417 9.08 -0.45 18.68
CA LEU A 417 7.63 -0.59 18.49
C LEU A 417 7.20 -1.89 17.78
N ARG A 418 8.16 -2.75 17.41
CA ARG A 418 7.92 -4.08 16.84
C ARG A 418 8.18 -5.19 17.85
N VAL A 419 7.15 -5.59 18.58
CA VAL A 419 7.27 -6.63 19.62
C VAL A 419 7.03 -7.99 18.99
N THR A 420 8.11 -8.73 18.71
CA THR A 420 8.04 -10.10 18.18
C THR A 420 8.22 -11.09 19.33
N VAL A 421 7.26 -12.01 19.47
CA VAL A 421 7.15 -12.97 20.57
C VAL A 421 7.23 -14.40 20.02
N SER A 422 8.17 -15.19 20.51
CA SER A 422 8.28 -16.62 20.19
C SER A 422 7.32 -17.42 21.05
N VAL A 423 6.58 -18.31 20.41
CA VAL A 423 5.67 -19.28 21.04
C VAL A 423 6.16 -20.72 20.88
N SER A 424 7.37 -20.90 20.36
CA SER A 424 7.91 -22.21 20.00
C SER A 424 8.03 -23.16 21.20
N GLN A 425 8.38 -22.65 22.39
CA GLN A 425 8.46 -23.46 23.61
C GLN A 425 7.08 -23.83 24.18
N LEU A 426 6.01 -23.21 23.69
CA LEU A 426 4.64 -23.63 23.98
C LEU A 426 4.20 -24.81 23.12
N GLY A 427 4.99 -25.21 22.12
CA GLY A 427 4.62 -26.24 21.14
C GLY A 427 3.52 -25.79 20.16
N LEU A 428 3.37 -24.47 19.99
CA LEU A 428 2.45 -23.85 19.02
C LEU A 428 3.24 -23.24 17.86
N SER A 429 2.65 -23.17 16.68
CA SER A 429 3.09 -22.20 15.67
C SER A 429 2.61 -20.79 16.03
N GLY A 430 3.23 -19.78 15.42
CA GLY A 430 2.71 -18.42 15.51
C GLY A 430 1.30 -18.29 14.93
N TYR A 431 0.99 -19.02 13.84
CA TYR A 431 -0.37 -19.08 13.28
C TYR A 431 -1.41 -19.63 14.27
N GLU A 432 -1.12 -20.76 14.93
CA GLU A 432 -2.04 -21.34 15.91
C GLU A 432 -2.25 -20.43 17.12
N ALA A 433 -1.17 -19.79 17.60
CA ALA A 433 -1.27 -18.86 18.70
C ALA A 433 -2.02 -17.56 18.29
N ASP A 434 -1.90 -17.09 17.04
CA ASP A 434 -2.66 -15.95 16.53
C ASP A 434 -4.16 -16.28 16.43
N ASP A 435 -4.53 -17.46 15.94
CA ASP A 435 -5.92 -17.92 15.89
C ASP A 435 -6.54 -17.93 17.30
N ILE A 436 -5.82 -18.46 18.29
CA ILE A 436 -6.29 -18.47 19.69
C ILE A 436 -6.44 -17.04 20.24
N LEU A 437 -5.48 -16.15 19.97
CA LEU A 437 -5.55 -14.76 20.41
C LEU A 437 -6.74 -14.02 19.77
N ALA A 438 -7.00 -14.25 18.47
CA ALA A 438 -8.09 -13.63 17.75
C ALA A 438 -9.45 -14.15 18.23
N GLU A 439 -9.62 -15.47 18.28
CA GLU A 439 -10.91 -16.10 18.60
C GLU A 439 -11.28 -15.96 20.08
N GLU A 440 -10.35 -16.24 21.00
CA GLU A 440 -10.64 -16.28 22.43
C GLU A 440 -10.43 -14.93 23.12
N HIS A 441 -9.49 -14.11 22.63
CA HIS A 441 -9.07 -12.88 23.31
C HIS A 441 -9.38 -11.61 22.53
N GLN A 442 -9.84 -11.70 21.27
CA GLN A 442 -10.07 -10.55 20.40
C GLN A 442 -8.81 -9.67 20.30
N ILE A 443 -7.66 -10.32 20.10
CA ILE A 443 -6.37 -9.68 19.83
C ILE A 443 -5.93 -10.14 18.44
N ILE A 444 -5.64 -9.18 17.57
CA ILE A 444 -5.18 -9.44 16.22
C ILE A 444 -3.71 -9.04 16.16
N SER A 445 -2.85 -9.97 15.78
CA SER A 445 -1.45 -9.65 15.55
C SER A 445 -1.23 -9.00 14.18
N GLU A 446 -0.09 -8.34 14.04
CA GLU A 446 0.31 -7.71 12.78
C GLU A 446 0.94 -8.75 11.83
N LEU A 447 1.69 -9.71 12.36
CA LEU A 447 2.32 -10.78 11.59
C LEU A 447 2.43 -12.07 12.40
N ALA A 448 1.78 -13.12 11.92
CA ALA A 448 1.98 -14.49 12.39
C ALA A 448 3.00 -15.23 11.51
N GLY A 449 3.94 -15.92 12.15
CA GLY A 449 4.92 -16.78 11.51
C GLY A 449 4.83 -18.23 11.97
N THR A 450 5.79 -19.05 11.57
CA THR A 450 5.86 -20.47 11.97
C THR A 450 6.23 -20.64 13.44
N ARG A 451 6.99 -19.70 14.02
CA ARG A 451 7.57 -19.78 15.36
C ARG A 451 7.23 -18.61 16.28
N SER A 452 6.81 -17.49 15.70
CA SER A 452 6.61 -16.22 16.40
C SER A 452 5.39 -15.46 15.91
N ILE A 453 4.95 -14.51 16.73
CA ILE A 453 3.90 -13.53 16.43
C ILE A 453 4.48 -12.14 16.65
N THR A 454 4.20 -11.20 15.77
CA THR A 454 4.65 -9.82 15.87
C THR A 454 3.47 -8.88 16.09
N PHE A 455 3.64 -7.98 17.05
CA PHE A 455 2.69 -6.92 17.36
C PHE A 455 3.32 -5.55 17.02
N ALA A 456 2.50 -4.67 16.46
CA ALA A 456 2.85 -3.30 16.18
C ALA A 456 2.24 -2.38 17.24
N ILE A 457 3.09 -1.76 18.06
CA ILE A 457 2.67 -0.70 18.98
C ILE A 457 2.69 0.61 18.21
N ASN A 458 1.64 1.42 18.36
CA ASN A 458 1.46 2.67 17.62
C ASN A 458 0.96 3.79 18.53
N LEU A 459 0.86 5.01 17.99
CA LEU A 459 0.43 6.21 18.72
C LEU A 459 -0.99 6.12 19.33
N GLY A 460 -1.83 5.20 18.83
CA GLY A 460 -3.16 4.96 19.38
C GLY A 460 -3.23 3.80 20.37
N THR A 461 -2.13 3.10 20.63
CA THR A 461 -2.08 1.98 21.59
C THR A 461 -2.11 2.52 23.01
N CYS A 462 -3.00 2.00 23.85
CA CYS A 462 -3.12 2.43 25.24
C CYS A 462 -2.70 1.34 26.24
N GLY A 463 -2.56 1.72 27.52
CA GLY A 463 -2.19 0.77 28.58
C GLY A 463 -3.18 -0.39 28.76
N GLU A 464 -4.47 -0.18 28.48
CA GLU A 464 -5.48 -1.24 28.55
C GLU A 464 -5.23 -2.33 27.50
N ASP A 465 -4.86 -1.94 26.27
CA ASP A 465 -4.50 -2.87 25.20
C ASP A 465 -3.29 -3.72 25.60
N ILE A 466 -2.27 -3.08 26.19
CA ILE A 466 -1.05 -3.75 26.65
C ILE A 466 -1.37 -4.76 27.76
N GLN A 467 -2.15 -4.38 28.76
CA GLN A 467 -2.53 -5.28 29.85
C GLN A 467 -3.35 -6.48 29.33
N LYS A 468 -4.25 -6.23 28.37
CA LYS A 468 -5.00 -7.29 27.71
C LYS A 468 -4.06 -8.25 26.98
N LEU A 469 -3.14 -7.74 26.16
CA LEU A 469 -2.14 -8.54 25.45
C LEU A 469 -1.30 -9.41 26.39
N ILE A 470 -0.75 -8.81 27.44
CA ILE A 470 0.06 -9.52 28.44
C ILE A 470 -0.76 -10.63 29.12
N SER A 471 -2.01 -10.34 29.50
CA SER A 471 -2.88 -11.33 30.14
C SER A 471 -3.20 -12.52 29.22
N SER A 472 -3.41 -12.26 27.93
CA SER A 472 -3.69 -13.30 26.94
C SER A 472 -2.46 -14.16 26.63
N ILE A 473 -1.25 -13.58 26.58
CA ILE A 473 -0.02 -14.36 26.45
C ILE A 473 0.25 -15.19 27.72
N LYS A 474 -0.04 -14.66 28.92
CA LYS A 474 0.00 -15.42 30.17
C LYS A 474 -0.96 -16.62 30.12
N HIS A 475 -2.16 -16.44 29.56
CA HIS A 475 -3.13 -17.52 29.35
C HIS A 475 -2.61 -18.60 28.39
N LEU A 476 -2.01 -18.21 27.25
CA LEU A 476 -1.37 -19.15 26.33
C LEU A 476 -0.28 -19.97 27.03
N SER A 477 0.65 -19.31 27.73
CA SER A 477 1.71 -19.99 28.48
C SER A 477 1.13 -20.95 29.52
N ALA A 478 0.18 -20.51 30.36
CA ALA A 478 -0.42 -21.35 31.39
C ALA A 478 -1.10 -22.61 30.80
N THR A 479 -1.71 -22.48 29.63
CA THR A 479 -2.45 -23.55 28.97
C THR A 479 -1.55 -24.57 28.30
N PHE A 480 -0.48 -24.13 27.62
CA PHE A 480 0.31 -24.97 26.72
C PHE A 480 1.70 -25.34 27.26
N PHE A 481 2.35 -24.46 28.04
CA PHE A 481 3.74 -24.67 28.48
C PHE A 481 3.93 -25.93 29.33
N LYS A 482 3.02 -26.20 30.29
CA LYS A 482 3.11 -27.39 31.15
C LYS A 482 2.70 -28.67 30.44
N LYS A 483 1.78 -28.59 29.47
CA LYS A 483 1.29 -29.76 28.71
C LYS A 483 2.36 -30.32 27.77
N ASN A 484 3.19 -29.44 27.21
CA ASN A 484 4.16 -29.79 26.17
C ASN A 484 5.60 -30.06 26.68
N ARG A 485 5.86 -30.05 28.01
CA ARG A 485 7.13 -30.51 28.58
C ARG A 485 7.47 -31.98 28.25
N SER A 486 6.48 -32.77 27.86
CA SER A 486 6.60 -34.22 27.60
C SER A 486 6.92 -34.57 26.15
N HIS A 487 6.80 -33.60 25.23
CA HIS A 487 7.04 -33.79 23.80
C HIS A 487 7.74 -32.55 23.24
N PRO A 488 9.09 -32.52 23.16
CA PRO A 488 9.76 -31.45 22.45
C PRO A 488 9.22 -31.42 21.01
N CYS A 489 8.79 -30.24 20.57
CA CYS A 489 8.41 -30.03 19.18
C CYS A 489 9.60 -30.47 18.31
N MET A 490 9.37 -31.41 17.40
CA MET A 490 10.40 -31.93 16.50
C MET A 490 11.08 -30.75 15.82
N GLU A 491 12.41 -30.74 15.82
CA GLU A 491 13.18 -29.87 14.93
C GLU A 491 12.74 -30.19 13.50
N ASP A 492 11.88 -29.33 12.93
CA ASP A 492 11.58 -29.36 11.52
C ASP A 492 12.92 -29.09 10.81
N GLY A 493 13.50 -30.13 10.19
CA GLY A 493 14.87 -30.19 9.66
C GLY A 493 15.22 -29.23 8.51
N VAL A 494 14.56 -28.07 8.44
CA VAL A 494 14.84 -26.98 7.52
C VAL A 494 16.06 -26.21 8.05
N THR A 495 17.25 -26.69 7.68
CA THR A 495 18.54 -26.11 8.04
C THR A 495 18.98 -25.10 6.97
N GLY A 496 18.21 -24.03 6.77
CA GLY A 496 18.58 -22.97 5.83
C GLY A 496 17.42 -22.07 5.41
N ALA A 497 17.75 -20.92 4.84
CA ALA A 497 16.76 -20.04 4.23
C ALA A 497 16.09 -20.78 3.05
N PRO A 498 14.76 -20.97 3.05
CA PRO A 498 14.04 -21.76 2.03
C PRO A 498 14.00 -21.12 0.63
N PHE A 499 14.69 -20.00 0.46
CA PHE A 499 14.78 -19.16 -0.75
C PHE A 499 16.23 -18.93 -1.18
N ALA A 500 17.19 -19.75 -0.73
CA ALA A 500 18.60 -19.59 -1.06
C ALA A 500 18.96 -20.05 -2.49
N ASP A 501 18.24 -21.04 -3.04
CA ASP A 501 18.49 -21.55 -4.39
C ASP A 501 17.64 -20.78 -5.41
N VAL A 502 18.24 -19.75 -6.01
CA VAL A 502 17.56 -18.85 -6.96
C VAL A 502 18.20 -18.96 -8.34
N HIS A 503 17.46 -19.52 -9.28
CA HIS A 503 17.87 -19.60 -10.68
C HIS A 503 16.86 -18.90 -11.60
N MET A 504 17.17 -17.67 -12.00
CA MET A 504 16.38 -16.92 -12.98
C MET A 504 16.62 -17.47 -14.38
N SER A 505 15.57 -17.99 -15.02
CA SER A 505 15.60 -18.37 -16.43
C SER A 505 15.07 -17.29 -17.36
N LEU A 506 14.12 -16.47 -16.89
CA LEU A 506 13.55 -15.35 -17.63
C LEU A 506 13.59 -14.12 -16.72
N SER A 507 13.65 -12.92 -17.27
CA SER A 507 13.42 -11.73 -16.45
C SER A 507 12.00 -11.74 -15.89
N PRO A 508 11.73 -11.07 -14.75
CA PRO A 508 10.37 -10.93 -14.23
C PRO A 508 9.40 -10.37 -15.29
N ARG A 509 9.89 -9.44 -16.12
CA ARG A 509 9.11 -8.86 -17.24
C ARG A 509 8.79 -9.91 -18.30
N ASP A 510 9.76 -10.68 -18.77
CA ASP A 510 9.55 -11.67 -19.82
C ASP A 510 8.61 -12.78 -19.34
N ALA A 511 8.78 -13.24 -18.10
CA ALA A 511 7.88 -14.21 -17.48
C ALA A 511 6.45 -13.67 -17.35
N PHE A 512 6.29 -12.39 -16.99
CA PHE A 512 4.99 -11.73 -16.92
C PHE A 512 4.26 -11.73 -18.29
N PHE A 513 4.97 -11.46 -19.39
CA PHE A 513 4.38 -11.42 -20.73
C PHE A 513 4.40 -12.77 -21.49
N ALA A 514 5.09 -13.78 -20.96
CA ALA A 514 5.14 -15.10 -21.57
C ALA A 514 3.74 -15.75 -21.64
N LYS A 515 3.56 -16.63 -22.65
CA LYS A 515 2.46 -17.59 -22.66
C LYS A 515 2.61 -18.55 -21.48
N LYS A 516 1.49 -18.98 -20.92
CA LYS A 516 1.46 -19.73 -19.67
C LYS A 516 0.47 -20.88 -19.74
N ARG A 517 0.77 -21.94 -19.00
CA ARG A 517 -0.13 -23.08 -18.79
C ARG A 517 -0.11 -23.54 -17.34
N LYS A 518 -1.19 -24.19 -16.93
CA LYS A 518 -1.30 -24.79 -15.60
C LYS A 518 -0.72 -26.21 -15.61
N VAL A 519 0.03 -26.58 -14.59
CA VAL A 519 0.60 -27.91 -14.38
C VAL A 519 0.36 -28.38 -12.96
N ASP A 520 0.32 -29.69 -12.76
CA ASP A 520 0.41 -30.29 -11.42
C ASP A 520 1.68 -29.80 -10.70
N ILE A 521 1.58 -29.54 -9.39
CA ILE A 521 2.68 -28.92 -8.63
C ILE A 521 3.96 -29.75 -8.65
N TRP A 522 3.85 -31.08 -8.60
CA TRP A 522 5.04 -31.95 -8.62
C TRP A 522 5.63 -32.05 -10.03
N ARG A 523 4.79 -31.93 -11.05
CA ARG A 523 5.25 -31.83 -12.45
C ARG A 523 5.87 -30.46 -12.78
N SER A 524 5.71 -29.46 -11.92
CA SER A 524 6.24 -28.11 -12.13
C SER A 524 7.75 -27.98 -11.87
N ILE A 525 8.34 -28.92 -11.11
CA ILE A 525 9.76 -28.91 -10.77
C ILE A 525 10.62 -28.89 -12.05
N GLY A 526 11.60 -27.99 -12.09
CA GLY A 526 12.45 -27.74 -13.25
C GLY A 526 11.84 -26.86 -14.35
N GLN A 527 10.57 -26.46 -14.22
CA GLN A 527 9.91 -25.54 -15.15
C GLN A 527 10.02 -24.08 -14.67
N VAL A 528 9.77 -23.13 -15.56
CA VAL A 528 9.84 -21.70 -15.22
C VAL A 528 8.52 -21.24 -14.62
N SER A 529 8.54 -20.68 -13.42
CA SER A 529 7.37 -20.14 -12.76
C SER A 529 6.76 -19.01 -13.58
N GLY A 530 5.45 -19.09 -13.81
CA GLY A 530 4.64 -18.02 -14.39
C GLY A 530 3.90 -17.19 -13.33
N GLU A 531 4.08 -17.53 -12.04
CA GLU A 531 3.36 -16.95 -10.91
C GLU A 531 4.32 -16.37 -9.87
N LEU A 532 3.85 -15.34 -9.18
CA LEU A 532 4.45 -14.82 -7.98
C LEU A 532 3.72 -15.45 -6.80
N ILE A 533 4.35 -16.40 -6.13
CA ILE A 533 3.72 -17.17 -5.04
C ILE A 533 4.35 -16.77 -3.72
N CYS A 534 3.52 -16.25 -2.81
CA CYS A 534 3.92 -15.78 -1.49
C CYS A 534 3.07 -16.43 -0.39
N PRO A 535 3.68 -16.93 0.69
CA PRO A 535 2.95 -17.08 1.95
C PRO A 535 2.59 -15.72 2.53
N TYR A 536 1.42 -15.63 3.15
CA TYR A 536 0.90 -14.43 3.79
C TYR A 536 0.33 -14.74 5.18
N PRO A 537 0.60 -13.87 6.18
CA PRO A 537 1.54 -12.73 6.14
C PRO A 537 3.03 -13.21 6.15
N PRO A 538 4.03 -12.41 5.70
CA PRO A 538 3.99 -11.00 5.27
C PRO A 538 3.90 -10.78 3.74
N GLY A 539 3.80 -11.83 2.92
CA GLY A 539 3.75 -11.68 1.45
C GLY A 539 5.11 -11.62 0.76
N ILE A 540 6.17 -12.14 1.38
CA ILE A 540 7.49 -12.31 0.75
C ILE A 540 7.41 -13.44 -0.28
N PRO A 541 7.85 -13.24 -1.54
CA PRO A 541 7.80 -14.28 -2.56
C PRO A 541 8.70 -15.48 -2.24
N VAL A 542 8.13 -16.69 -2.28
CA VAL A 542 8.92 -17.92 -2.37
C VAL A 542 9.27 -18.21 -3.83
N LEU A 543 8.31 -18.02 -4.74
CA LEU A 543 8.55 -18.11 -6.18
C LEU A 543 8.28 -16.76 -6.84
N ILE A 544 9.20 -16.32 -7.67
CA ILE A 544 9.09 -15.12 -8.52
C ILE A 544 8.92 -15.58 -9.98
N PRO A 545 8.05 -14.92 -10.77
CA PRO A 545 7.92 -15.22 -12.18
C PRO A 545 9.28 -15.16 -12.89
N GLY A 546 9.61 -16.20 -13.65
CA GLY A 546 10.87 -16.33 -14.36
C GLY A 546 11.92 -17.19 -13.65
N GLU A 547 11.72 -17.51 -12.37
CA GLU A 547 12.53 -18.49 -11.64
C GLU A 547 12.23 -19.92 -12.10
N VAL A 548 13.24 -20.79 -12.05
CA VAL A 548 13.03 -22.24 -12.15
C VAL A 548 12.47 -22.76 -10.83
N ILE A 549 11.37 -23.49 -10.89
CA ILE A 549 10.72 -24.06 -9.70
C ILE A 549 11.56 -25.24 -9.20
N THR A 550 12.00 -25.17 -7.94
CA THR A 550 12.78 -26.23 -7.28
C THR A 550 11.90 -27.11 -6.39
N GLU A 551 12.41 -28.29 -6.04
CA GLU A 551 11.72 -29.21 -5.13
C GLU A 551 11.63 -28.62 -3.72
N GLU A 552 12.67 -27.92 -3.27
CA GLU A 552 12.77 -27.23 -2.00
C GLU A 552 11.67 -26.15 -1.87
N ALA A 553 11.48 -25.34 -2.90
CA ALA A 553 10.45 -24.29 -2.91
C ALA A 553 9.03 -24.88 -2.82
N VAL A 554 8.76 -25.96 -3.56
CA VAL A 554 7.47 -26.66 -3.51
C VAL A 554 7.23 -27.27 -2.13
N ASN A 555 8.22 -27.98 -1.59
CA ASN A 555 8.13 -28.59 -0.26
C ASN A 555 7.89 -27.54 0.83
N TYR A 556 8.58 -26.40 0.76
CA TYR A 556 8.42 -25.30 1.70
C TYR A 556 7.01 -24.69 1.64
N LEU A 557 6.50 -24.40 0.43
CA LEU A 557 5.14 -23.87 0.25
C LEU A 557 4.07 -24.82 0.81
N LEU A 558 4.21 -26.12 0.55
CA LEU A 558 3.29 -27.14 1.06
C LEU A 558 3.39 -27.28 2.59
N HIS A 559 4.59 -27.14 3.16
CA HIS A 559 4.82 -27.14 4.60
C HIS A 559 4.15 -25.94 5.28
N LEU A 560 4.37 -24.72 4.77
CA LEU A 560 3.75 -23.51 5.29
C LEU A 560 2.23 -23.59 5.27
N ARG A 561 1.65 -24.04 4.16
CA ARG A 561 0.20 -24.26 4.03
C ARG A 561 -0.30 -25.26 5.08
N LYS A 562 0.45 -26.33 5.36
CA LYS A 562 0.08 -27.30 6.40
C LYS A 562 0.11 -26.69 7.81
N LYS A 563 0.96 -25.70 8.05
CA LYS A 563 1.07 -24.95 9.32
C LYS A 563 0.06 -23.80 9.44
N GLY A 564 -0.85 -23.63 8.47
CA GLY A 564 -1.90 -22.63 8.51
C GLY A 564 -1.64 -21.36 7.69
N ALA A 565 -0.47 -21.23 7.04
CA ALA A 565 -0.18 -20.05 6.24
C ALA A 565 -1.12 -19.94 5.03
N MET A 566 -1.64 -18.74 4.79
CA MET A 566 -2.38 -18.46 3.56
C MET A 566 -1.41 -18.29 2.39
N ILE A 567 -1.67 -18.97 1.27
CA ILE A 567 -0.88 -18.81 0.06
C ILE A 567 -1.56 -17.81 -0.87
N SER A 568 -0.87 -16.72 -1.17
CA SER A 568 -1.29 -15.66 -2.10
C SER A 568 -0.54 -15.75 -3.43
N GLY A 569 -1.16 -15.22 -4.48
CA GLY A 569 -0.57 -15.12 -5.82
C GLY A 569 -0.54 -16.40 -6.65
N ALA A 570 -0.75 -17.58 -6.05
CA ALA A 570 -0.98 -18.83 -6.78
C ALA A 570 -2.40 -18.87 -7.37
N ALA A 571 -2.56 -19.25 -8.66
CA ALA A 571 -3.88 -19.45 -9.27
C ALA A 571 -4.66 -20.60 -8.63
N ASP A 572 -3.96 -21.55 -8.02
CA ASP A 572 -4.53 -22.58 -7.17
C ASP A 572 -4.04 -22.42 -5.73
N ARG A 573 -4.88 -21.86 -4.87
CA ARG A 573 -4.58 -21.66 -3.45
C ARG A 573 -4.34 -22.97 -2.70
N GLN A 574 -4.87 -24.08 -3.19
CA GLN A 574 -4.60 -25.39 -2.63
C GLN A 574 -3.26 -25.95 -3.08
N LEU A 575 -2.50 -25.27 -3.94
CA LEU A 575 -1.20 -25.74 -4.44
C LEU A 575 -1.26 -27.18 -4.99
N SER A 576 -2.39 -27.59 -5.57
CA SER A 576 -2.44 -28.85 -6.33
C SER A 576 -1.83 -28.66 -7.72
N SER A 577 -1.77 -27.41 -8.16
CA SER A 577 -1.25 -27.02 -9.47
C SER A 577 -0.65 -25.61 -9.42
N VAL A 578 0.24 -25.30 -10.34
CA VAL A 578 0.88 -23.97 -10.49
C VAL A 578 0.92 -23.60 -11.96
N VAL A 579 1.04 -22.31 -12.25
CA VAL A 579 1.17 -21.82 -13.63
C VAL A 579 2.64 -21.61 -13.97
N VAL A 580 3.04 -22.13 -15.12
CA VAL A 580 4.41 -22.10 -15.65
C VAL A 580 4.45 -21.40 -16.99
N CYS A 581 5.59 -20.80 -17.34
CA CYS A 581 5.82 -20.22 -18.66
C CYS A 581 6.01 -21.32 -19.72
N ASP A 582 5.36 -21.16 -20.86
CA ASP A 582 5.62 -21.98 -22.05
C ASP A 582 6.96 -21.58 -22.65
N ARG A 583 7.86 -22.57 -22.81
CA ARG A 583 9.11 -22.42 -23.55
C ARG A 583 8.95 -22.89 -24.98
#